data_AF-A0A4Q5YH57-F1
#
_entry.id   AF-A0A4Q5YH57-F1
#
_cell.length_a   1.000
_cell.length_b   1.000
_cell.length_c   1.000
_cell.angle_alpha   90.00
_cell.angle_beta   90.00
_cell.angle_gamma   90.00
#
_symmetry.space_group_name_H-M   'P 1'
#
loop_
_entity.id
_entity.type
_entity.pdbx_description
1 polymer ?
#
loop_
_entity_poly.entity_id
_entity_poly.type
_entity_poly.pdbx_seq_one_letter_code
_entity_poly.pdbx_strand_id
1 'polypeptide(L)' 'DDLRDRLDEITSKKSIYVYCQIGLRGYMASRILLQNGFVDVYNLSGGYRLWQASTNELEKLYADQPCVAQRNHQFSIAS' A
#
# COMPACT_ATOMS: atom_id res chain seq x y z
N ASP A 1 3.06 -18.71 -1.90
CA ASP A 1 1.79 -19.25 -1.37
C ASP A 1 1.76 -19.21 0.16
N ASP A 2 2.78 -18.60 0.77
CA ASP A 2 3.22 -18.87 2.14
C ASP A 2 2.55 -17.96 3.17
N LEU A 3 1.71 -17.02 2.71
CA LEU A 3 1.04 -16.05 3.57
C LEU A 3 0.15 -16.74 4.63
N ARG A 4 -0.48 -17.87 4.27
CA ARG A 4 -1.35 -18.61 5.19
C ARG A 4 -0.57 -19.28 6.32
N ASP A 5 0.64 -19.71 6.03
CA ASP A 5 1.47 -20.45 6.99
C ASP A 5 2.25 -19.53 7.94
N ARG A 6 2.30 -18.23 7.63
CA ARG A 6 3.10 -17.22 8.34
C ARG A 6 2.27 -16.05 8.87
N LEU A 7 0.99 -16.29 9.17
CA LEU A 7 0.07 -15.26 9.66
C LEU A 7 0.47 -14.71 11.04
N ASP A 8 1.18 -15.52 11.83
CA ASP A 8 1.69 -15.20 13.15
C ASP A 8 2.79 -14.12 13.14
N GLU A 9 3.49 -13.94 12.02
CA GLU A 9 4.47 -12.86 11.85
C GLU A 9 3.82 -11.47 11.73
N ILE A 10 2.51 -11.42 11.44
CA ILE A 10 1.79 -10.18 11.17
C ILE A 10 1.14 -9.67 12.46
N THR A 11 1.56 -8.49 12.90
CA THR A 11 0.98 -7.86 14.09
C THR A 11 -0.38 -7.20 13.80
N SER A 12 -1.39 -7.52 14.60
CA SER A 12 -2.76 -6.98 14.48
C SER A 12 -2.97 -5.61 15.14
N LYS A 13 -1.93 -5.05 15.80
CA LYS A 13 -2.03 -3.77 16.53
C LYS A 13 -2.05 -2.53 15.62
N LYS A 14 -1.75 -2.70 14.33
CA LYS A 14 -1.64 -1.60 13.36
C LYS A 14 -2.47 -1.93 12.13
N SER A 15 -2.89 -0.88 11.43
CA SER A 15 -3.51 -0.99 10.11
C SER A 15 -2.56 -1.70 9.14
N ILE A 16 -3.07 -2.71 8.44
CA ILE A 16 -2.30 -3.51 7.49
C ILE A 16 -2.60 -3.02 6.08
N TYR A 17 -1.58 -2.55 5.37
CA TYR A 17 -1.68 -2.15 3.98
C TYR A 17 -0.99 -3.20 3.10
N VAL A 18 -1.75 -3.88 2.26
CA VAL A 18 -1.22 -4.87 1.31
C VAL A 18 -1.23 -4.30 -0.10
N TYR A 19 -0.19 -4.63 -0.86
CA TYR A 19 -0.11 -4.29 -2.27
C TYR A 19 0.66 -5.37 -3.03
N CYS A 20 0.53 -5.35 -4.35
CA CYS A 20 1.42 -6.10 -5.23
C CYS A 20 1.70 -5.25 -6.47
N GLN A 21 2.27 -5.85 -7.51
CA GLN A 21 2.63 -5.08 -8.72
C GLN A 21 1.40 -4.48 -9.44
N ILE A 22 0.29 -5.22 -9.53
CA ILE A 22 -0.91 -4.85 -10.32
C ILE A 22 -2.24 -4.91 -9.56
N GLY A 23 -2.23 -5.28 -8.26
CA GLY A 23 -3.40 -5.33 -7.38
C GLY A 23 -3.98 -6.71 -7.07
N LEU A 24 -3.96 -7.69 -8.00
CA LEU A 24 -4.66 -8.97 -7.80
C LEU A 24 -4.18 -9.78 -6.59
N ARG A 25 -2.86 -9.91 -6.40
CA ARG A 25 -2.30 -10.66 -5.25
C ARG A 25 -2.54 -9.93 -3.93
N GLY A 26 -2.51 -8.59 -3.94
CA GLY A 26 -2.85 -7.77 -2.78
C GLY A 26 -4.30 -7.97 -2.35
N TYR A 27 -5.23 -8.08 -3.32
CA TYR A 27 -6.62 -8.43 -3.04
C TYR A 27 -6.75 -9.81 -2.40
N MET A 28 -6.10 -10.84 -2.94
CA MET A 28 -6.15 -12.17 -2.34
C MET A 28 -5.55 -12.20 -0.92
N ALA A 29 -4.44 -11.49 -0.72
CA ALA A 29 -3.82 -11.34 0.59
C ALA A 29 -4.77 -10.65 1.59
N SER A 30 -5.45 -9.57 1.19
CA SER A 30 -6.39 -8.89 2.09
C SER A 30 -7.57 -9.78 2.46
N ARG A 31 -8.08 -10.59 1.53
CA ARG A 31 -9.14 -11.57 1.82
C ARG A 31 -8.69 -12.63 2.82
N ILE A 32 -7.47 -13.15 2.67
CA ILE A 32 -6.89 -14.12 3.61
C ILE A 32 -6.78 -13.51 5.01
N LEU A 33 -6.26 -12.28 5.13
CA LEU A 33 -6.13 -11.59 6.41
C LEU A 33 -7.49 -11.33 7.06
N LEU A 34 -8.44 -10.77 6.32
CA LEU A 34 -9.80 -10.52 6.84
C LEU A 34 -10.47 -11.82 7.33
N GLN A 35 -10.29 -12.93 6.61
CA GLN A 35 -10.85 -14.24 6.98
C GLN A 35 -10.21 -14.81 8.26
N ASN A 36 -8.98 -14.40 8.59
CA ASN A 36 -8.23 -14.83 9.77
C ASN A 36 -8.34 -13.84 10.95
N GLY A 37 -9.33 -12.94 10.92
CA GLY A 37 -9.65 -12.08 12.07
C GLY A 37 -8.89 -10.76 12.15
N PHE A 38 -8.08 -10.43 11.14
CA PHE A 38 -7.55 -9.08 11.02
C PHE A 38 -8.67 -8.13 10.62
N VAL A 39 -8.89 -7.08 11.41
CA VAL A 39 -10.04 -6.16 11.24
C VAL A 39 -9.73 -4.92 10.42
N ASP A 40 -8.45 -4.53 10.37
CA ASP A 40 -8.01 -3.26 9.79
C ASP A 40 -7.02 -3.51 8.64
N VAL A 41 -7.57 -3.92 7.49
CA VAL A 41 -6.80 -4.35 6.32
C VAL A 41 -7.23 -3.59 5.07
N TYR A 42 -6.26 -2.97 4.40
CA TYR A 42 -6.46 -2.17 3.20
C TYR A 42 -5.63 -2.71 2.04
N ASN A 43 -6.22 -2.77 0.85
CA ASN A 43 -5.51 -3.13 -0.37
C ASN A 43 -5.27 -1.90 -1.23
N LEU A 44 -4.01 -1.67 -1.63
CA LEU A 44 -3.66 -0.67 -2.64
C LEU A 44 -4.07 -1.18 -4.03
N SER A 45 -5.30 -0.86 -4.41
CA SER A 45 -5.86 -1.20 -5.72
C SER A 45 -5.06 -0.58 -6.86
N GLY A 46 -4.87 -1.33 -7.95
CA GLY A 46 -3.97 -0.97 -9.06
C GLY A 46 -2.49 -1.28 -8.81
N GLY A 47 -2.12 -1.54 -7.56
CA GLY A 47 -0.78 -1.97 -7.18
C GLY A 47 0.30 -0.89 -7.36
N TYR A 48 1.54 -1.32 -7.17
CA TYR A 48 2.72 -0.46 -7.18
C TYR A 48 2.87 0.33 -8.49
N ARG A 49 2.53 -0.27 -9.64
CA ARG A 49 2.66 0.41 -10.93
C ARG A 49 1.75 1.62 -11.06
N LEU A 50 0.49 1.49 -10.62
CA LEU A 50 -0.44 2.61 -10.65
C LEU A 50 0.02 3.71 -9.69
N TRP A 51 0.40 3.34 -8.47
CA TRP A 51 0.92 4.28 -7.50
C TRP A 51 2.13 5.04 -8.06
N GLN A 52 3.11 4.34 -8.65
CA GLN A 52 4.29 4.96 -9.25
C GLN A 52 3.93 5.89 -10.41
N ALA A 53 3.03 5.48 -11.30
CA ALA A 53 2.57 6.33 -12.40
C ALA A 53 1.90 7.61 -11.88
N SER A 54 1.04 7.49 -10.86
CA SER A 54 0.38 8.64 -10.24
C SER A 54 1.37 9.56 -9.54
N THR A 55 2.34 9.02 -8.80
CA THR A 55 3.39 9.82 -8.15
C THR A 55 4.23 10.57 -9.18
N ASN A 56 4.65 9.91 -10.26
CA ASN A 56 5.40 10.56 -11.33
C ASN A 56 4.60 11.68 -12.02
N GLU A 57 3.30 11.47 -12.25
CA GLU A 57 2.44 12.53 -12.79
C GLU A 57 2.26 13.69 -11.81
N LEU A 58 2.09 13.41 -10.52
CA LEU A 58 2.04 14.46 -9.50
C LEU A 58 3.34 15.27 -9.48
N GLU A 59 4.50 14.60 -9.50
CA GLU A 59 5.81 15.29 -9.55
C GLU A 59 5.92 16.21 -10.76
N LYS A 60 5.48 15.76 -11.95
CA LYS A 60 5.47 16.61 -13.15
C LYS A 60 4.54 17.81 -13.00
N LEU A 61 3.34 17.60 -12.47
CA LEU A 61 2.33 18.67 -12.29
C LEU A 61 2.78 19.72 -11.27
N TYR A 62 3.55 19.31 -10.25
CA TYR A 62 4.06 20.21 -9.21
C TYR A 62 5.48 20.72 -9.47
N ALA A 63 6.14 20.31 -10.56
CA ALA A 63 7.51 20.72 -10.90
C ALA A 63 7.65 22.25 -11.05
N ASP A 64 6.59 22.92 -11.50
CA ASP A 64 6.57 24.37 -11.75
C ASP A 64 5.93 25.17 -10.59
N GLN A 65 5.56 24.53 -9.46
CA GLN A 65 4.89 25.17 -8.32
C GLN A 65 5.78 25.24 -7.06
N PRO A 66 6.67 26.24 -6.94
CA PRO A 66 7.62 26.35 -5.83
C PRO A 66 6.99 26.53 -4.45
N CYS A 67 5.70 26.90 -4.33
CA CYS A 67 5.04 27.14 -3.05
C CYS A 67 4.26 25.93 -2.45
N VAL A 68 4.06 24.84 -3.19
CA VAL A 68 3.28 23.66 -2.73
C VAL A 68 4.17 22.49 -2.31
N ALA A 69 5.46 22.51 -2.68
CA ALA A 69 6.42 21.42 -2.47
C ALA A 69 6.79 21.13 -0.99
N GLN A 70 6.36 21.93 -0.01
CA GLN A 70 6.79 21.78 1.38
C GLN A 70 5.94 20.82 2.25
N ARG A 71 4.99 20.06 1.68
CA ARG A 71 4.09 19.20 2.50
C ARG A 71 4.06 17.69 2.18
N ASN A 72 4.92 17.17 1.31
CA ASN A 72 4.80 15.78 0.81
C ASN A 72 6.01 14.87 1.11
N HIS A 73 6.51 14.83 2.35
CA HIS A 73 7.53 13.82 2.72
C HIS A 73 7.31 13.18 4.10
N GLN A 74 6.08 12.73 4.38
CA GLN A 74 5.91 11.79 5.51
C GLN A 74 4.82 10.75 5.28
N PHE A 75 4.99 9.92 4.25
CA PHE A 75 4.44 8.57 4.27
C PHE A 75 5.62 7.60 4.23
N SER A 76 6.16 7.26 5.41
CA SER A 76 7.10 6.15 5.56
C SER A 76 6.34 4.84 5.30
N ILE A 77 6.52 4.28 4.11
CA ILE A 77 6.13 2.90 3.80
C ILE A 77 7.33 2.03 4.20
N ALA A 78 7.25 1.37 5.35
CA ALA A 78 8.19 0.31 5.69
C ALA A 78 7.95 -0.87 4.73
N SER A 79 9.02 -1.31 4.06
CA SER A 79 9.06 -2.54 3.26
C SER A 79 9.30 -3.76 4.15
#